data_AF-D2AZG4-F1
#
_entry.id   AF-D2AZG4-F1
#
_cell.length_a   1.000
_cell.length_b   1.000
_cell.length_c   1.000
_cell.angle_alpha   90.00
_cell.angle_beta   90.00
_cell.angle_gamma   90.00
#
_symmetry.space_group_name_H-M   'P 1'
#
loop_
_entity.id
_entity.type
_entity.pdbx_description
1 polymer ?
#
loop_
_entity_poly.entity_id
_entity_poly.type
_entity_poly.pdbx_seq_one_letter_code
_entity_poly.pdbx_strand_id
1 'polypeptide(L)'
;MDDPRVAQWSPVCAAIAALLAPHAEVVLHDPERDEVLAIWNPMSGREPGDPSLLGELDGLTPSPSGVYGPYEKLLADGRRLSSVSAVVTDAGGRPSAVLCVNVDRTPLDQAAALLTAFAAPVAERPEALFEHDWTERVAETVGAFVRERRRPPERLTREDRLAVLAELDRLGVFGVRRAVPVVARALRVSRSTVYTLLSDLRNTP
;
A
#
# COMPACT_ATOMS: atom_id res chain seq x y z
N MET A 1 25.53 19.25 26.07
CA MET A 1 24.96 17.89 26.15
C MET A 1 24.46 17.66 27.57
N ASP A 2 23.66 18.62 28.07
CA ASP A 2 23.34 18.73 29.50
C ASP A 2 21.83 18.59 29.76
N ASP A 3 21.05 18.31 28.71
CA ASP A 3 19.61 18.09 28.86
C ASP A 3 19.35 16.67 29.38
N PRO A 4 18.69 16.51 30.54
CA PRO A 4 18.43 15.20 31.14
C PRO A 4 17.56 14.30 30.24
N ARG A 5 16.71 14.89 29.38
CA ARG A 5 15.89 14.13 28.42
C ARG A 5 16.77 13.46 27.37
N VAL A 6 17.81 14.15 26.89
CA VAL A 6 18.77 13.55 25.96
C VAL A 6 19.48 12.38 26.62
N ALA A 7 19.97 12.55 27.86
CA ALA A 7 20.63 11.46 28.58
C ALA A 7 19.72 10.24 28.77
N GLN A 8 18.45 10.47 29.12
CA GLN A 8 17.46 9.42 29.34
C GLN A 8 17.10 8.65 28.05
N TRP A 9 16.89 9.37 26.94
CA TRP A 9 16.36 8.78 25.71
C TRP A 9 17.44 8.35 24.71
N SER A 10 18.69 8.79 24.88
CA SER A 10 19.80 8.45 24.00
C SER A 10 19.96 6.95 23.75
N PRO A 11 19.91 6.04 24.76
CA PRO A 11 20.09 4.61 24.52
C PRO A 11 19.04 4.03 23.57
N VAL A 12 17.77 4.43 23.72
CA VAL A 12 16.67 3.98 22.86
C VAL A 12 16.83 4.52 21.45
N CYS A 13 17.10 5.83 21.32
CA CYS A 13 17.26 6.47 20.02
C CYS A 13 18.46 5.90 19.26
N ALA A 14 19.58 5.71 19.96
CA ALA A 14 20.79 5.10 19.40
C ALA A 14 20.56 3.65 18.99
N ALA A 15 19.82 2.85 19.76
CA ALA A 15 19.50 1.47 19.39
C ALA A 15 18.65 1.39 18.11
N ILE A 16 17.63 2.24 17.99
CA ILE A 16 16.78 2.31 16.79
C ILE A 16 17.61 2.73 15.57
N ALA A 17 18.39 3.80 15.70
CA ALA A 17 19.26 4.28 14.63
C ALA A 17 20.30 3.23 14.23
N ALA A 18 20.92 2.54 15.19
CA ALA A 18 21.90 1.49 14.92
C ALA A 18 21.29 0.29 14.18
N LEU A 19 20.05 -0.10 14.51
CA LEU A 19 19.36 -1.21 13.85
C LEU A 19 18.96 -0.88 12.40
N LEU A 20 18.54 0.37 12.16
CA LEU A 20 17.97 0.80 10.90
C LEU A 20 18.95 1.59 10.02
N ALA A 21 20.17 1.80 10.48
CA ALA A 21 21.22 2.46 9.71
C ALA A 21 21.53 1.68 8.41
N PRO A 22 21.87 2.40 7.32
CA PRO A 22 21.96 3.86 7.20
C PRO A 22 20.63 4.53 6.84
N HIS A 23 19.51 3.80 6.86
CA HIS A 23 18.26 4.21 6.22
C HIS A 23 17.26 4.89 7.15
N ALA A 24 17.56 5.03 8.44
CA ALA A 24 16.67 5.75 9.35
C ALA A 24 17.40 6.83 10.15
N GLU A 25 16.80 8.00 10.17
CA GLU A 25 17.16 9.11 11.05
C GLU A 25 16.24 9.06 12.27
N VAL A 26 16.82 9.22 13.45
CA VAL A 26 16.06 9.33 14.69
C VAL A 26 16.30 10.72 15.26
N VAL A 27 15.24 11.41 15.63
CA VAL A 27 15.31 12.77 16.17
C VAL A 27 14.54 12.84 17.48
N LEU A 28 15.15 13.43 18.50
CA LEU A 28 14.48 13.83 19.73
C LEU A 28 14.26 15.34 19.71
N HIS A 29 13.03 15.76 19.94
CA HIS A 29 12.61 17.15 19.86
C HIS A 29 12.13 17.67 21.21
N ASP A 30 12.35 18.97 21.45
CA ASP A 30 11.72 19.74 22.52
C ASP A 30 10.40 20.35 22.02
N PRO A 31 9.23 19.86 22.44
CA PRO A 31 7.95 20.40 21.99
C PRO A 31 7.66 21.80 22.53
N GLU A 32 8.29 22.21 23.64
CA GLU A 32 8.05 23.53 24.24
C GLU A 32 8.87 24.62 23.54
N ARG A 33 10.11 24.31 23.17
CA ARG A 33 11.01 25.22 22.45
C ARG A 33 10.88 25.11 20.92
N ASP A 34 10.23 24.07 20.42
CA ASP A 34 10.21 23.67 19.01
C ASP A 34 11.62 23.53 18.41
N GLU A 35 12.52 22.85 19.14
CA GLU A 35 13.95 22.70 18.79
C GLU A 35 14.42 21.25 18.86
N VAL A 36 15.38 20.88 18.00
CA VAL A 36 16.00 19.56 18.03
C VAL A 36 16.90 19.43 19.25
N LEU A 37 16.62 18.47 20.13
CA LEU A 37 17.46 18.18 21.28
C LEU A 37 18.67 17.33 20.88
N ALA A 38 18.43 16.30 20.07
CA ALA A 38 19.45 15.37 19.61
C ALA A 38 18.99 14.66 18.34
N ILE A 39 19.95 14.22 17.54
CA ILE A 39 19.72 13.52 16.27
C ILE A 39 20.73 12.40 16.09
N TRP A 40 20.28 11.27 15.56
CA TRP A 40 21.09 10.10 15.25
C TRP A 40 20.89 9.72 13.78
N ASN A 41 22.00 9.42 13.11
CA ASN A 41 22.05 9.18 11.66
C ASN A 41 21.35 10.29 10.85
N PRO A 42 21.84 11.55 10.90
CA PRO A 42 21.19 12.70 10.26
C PRO A 42 21.20 12.58 8.74
N MET A 43 20.05 12.25 8.16
CA MET A 43 19.84 12.16 6.71
C MET A 43 19.26 13.45 6.13
N SER A 44 18.57 14.23 6.97
CA SER A 44 17.94 15.51 6.62
C SER A 44 18.93 16.68 6.58
N GLY A 45 20.14 16.50 7.12
CA GLY A 45 21.13 17.57 7.29
C GLY A 45 20.87 18.48 8.50
N ARG A 46 19.88 18.15 9.34
CA ARG A 46 19.59 18.88 10.58
C ARG A 46 20.56 18.56 11.70
N GLU A 47 20.69 19.48 12.63
CA GLU A 47 21.55 19.40 13.80
C GLU A 47 20.79 19.77 15.10
N PRO A 48 21.31 19.42 16.29
CA PRO A 48 20.75 19.90 17.54
C PRO A 48 20.69 21.44 17.58
N GLY A 49 19.55 21.98 18.02
CA GLY A 49 19.25 23.42 18.01
C GLY A 49 18.47 23.89 16.77
N ASP A 50 18.38 23.09 15.71
CA ASP A 50 17.53 23.44 14.57
C ASP A 50 16.03 23.44 14.94
N PRO A 51 15.19 24.20 14.21
CA PRO A 51 13.74 24.13 14.38
C PRO A 51 13.20 22.71 14.19
N SER A 52 12.34 22.29 15.11
CA SER A 52 11.74 20.96 15.07
C SER A 52 10.67 20.83 13.99
N LEU A 53 9.95 21.93 13.71
CA LEU A 53 8.83 21.99 12.77
C LEU A 53 7.70 21.02 13.17
N LEU A 54 7.41 20.91 14.47
CA LEU A 54 6.42 19.96 14.99
C LEU A 54 4.97 20.33 14.64
N GLY A 55 4.71 21.55 14.15
CA GLY A 55 3.38 21.98 13.74
C GLY A 55 2.72 21.08 12.68
N GLU A 56 3.48 20.25 11.98
CA GLU A 56 2.95 19.20 11.10
C GLU A 56 2.11 18.14 11.86
N LEU A 57 2.38 17.92 13.15
CA LEU A 57 1.65 16.96 13.99
C LEU A 57 0.24 17.45 14.36
N ASP A 58 0.01 18.76 14.41
CA ASP A 58 -1.29 19.35 14.77
C ASP A 58 -2.38 19.03 13.75
N GLY A 59 -2.00 18.73 12.51
CA GLY A 59 -2.91 18.30 11.44
C GLY A 59 -3.25 16.81 11.46
N LEU A 60 -2.58 16.00 12.30
CA LEU A 60 -2.80 14.56 12.36
C LEU A 60 -3.98 14.22 13.27
N THR A 61 -4.70 13.15 12.93
CA THR A 61 -5.79 12.64 13.78
C THR A 61 -5.21 12.24 15.14
N PRO A 62 -5.80 12.69 16.26
CA PRO A 62 -5.31 12.35 17.60
C PRO A 62 -5.16 10.84 17.79
N SER A 63 -4.01 10.42 18.32
CA SER A 63 -3.72 9.01 18.60
C SER A 63 -3.85 8.73 20.09
N PRO A 64 -4.69 7.76 20.53
CA PRO A 64 -4.81 7.38 21.94
C PRO A 64 -3.50 6.87 22.55
N SER A 65 -2.58 6.37 21.72
CA SER A 65 -1.27 5.86 22.13
C SER A 65 -0.19 6.95 22.20
N GLY A 66 -0.47 8.16 21.72
CA GLY A 66 0.53 9.20 21.53
C GLY A 66 1.52 8.93 20.38
N VAL A 67 1.30 7.88 19.60
CA VAL A 67 2.12 7.52 18.42
C VAL A 67 1.35 7.83 17.14
N TYR A 68 1.99 8.58 16.26
CA TYR A 68 1.44 9.09 15.01
C TYR A 68 2.21 8.50 13.82
N GLY A 69 1.47 8.06 12.79
CA GLY A 69 2.01 7.49 11.56
C GLY A 69 1.81 5.98 11.41
N PRO A 70 2.53 5.32 10.49
CA PRO A 70 3.50 5.93 9.57
C PRO A 70 2.81 6.92 8.61
N TYR A 71 3.42 8.09 8.41
CA TYR A 71 2.99 9.07 7.41
C TYR A 71 4.16 9.42 6.49
N GLU A 72 3.84 9.99 5.33
CA GLU A 72 4.86 10.37 4.36
C GLU A 72 5.43 11.75 4.66
N LYS A 73 6.75 11.90 4.53
CA LYS A 73 7.45 13.18 4.55
C LYS A 73 8.39 13.30 3.34
N LEU A 74 8.52 14.50 2.79
CA LEU A 74 9.47 14.81 1.72
C LEU A 74 10.63 15.61 2.29
N LEU A 75 11.86 15.18 1.97
CA LEU A 75 13.05 16.00 2.18
C LEU A 75 13.20 17.03 1.05
N ALA A 76 13.98 18.08 1.31
CA ALA A 76 14.25 19.13 0.34
C ALA A 76 14.95 18.63 -0.94
N ASP A 77 15.67 17.50 -0.85
CA ASP A 77 16.30 16.82 -1.97
C ASP A 77 15.35 15.89 -2.76
N GLY A 78 14.07 15.84 -2.37
CA GLY A 78 13.03 15.03 -3.01
C GLY A 78 12.89 13.60 -2.49
N ARG A 79 13.74 13.16 -1.55
CA ARG A 79 13.60 11.82 -0.96
C ARG A 79 12.31 11.72 -0.16
N ARG A 80 11.63 10.58 -0.32
CA ARG A 80 10.40 10.23 0.41
C ARG A 80 10.76 9.42 1.65
N LEU A 81 10.23 9.84 2.79
CA LEU A 81 10.41 9.18 4.06
C LEU A 81 9.09 8.60 4.56
N SER A 82 9.17 7.49 5.28
CA SER A 82 8.11 7.04 6.17
C SER A 82 8.46 7.47 7.60
N SER A 83 7.66 8.36 8.16
CA SER A 83 7.89 8.96 9.47
C SER A 83 6.90 8.44 10.51
N VAL A 84 7.40 8.16 11.71
CA VAL A 84 6.61 7.86 12.90
C VAL A 84 7.04 8.81 14.01
N SER A 85 6.07 9.44 14.68
CA SER A 85 6.30 10.41 15.75
C SER A 85 5.63 9.94 17.03
N ALA A 86 6.37 9.86 18.12
CA ALA A 86 5.88 9.43 19.42
C ALA A 86 6.03 10.56 20.44
N VAL A 87 4.92 10.99 21.02
CA VAL A 87 4.91 11.97 22.11
C VAL A 87 5.29 11.28 23.40
N VAL A 88 6.37 11.74 24.03
CA VAL A 88 6.86 11.25 25.32
C VAL A 88 6.36 12.18 26.41
N THR A 89 5.57 11.67 27.35
CA THR A 89 5.04 12.45 28.47
C THR A 89 5.89 12.32 29.73
N ASP A 90 5.97 13.39 30.52
CA ASP A 90 6.52 13.36 31.88
C ASP A 90 5.60 12.61 32.86
N ALA A 91 6.03 12.46 34.11
CA ALA A 91 5.23 11.83 35.17
C ALA A 91 3.91 12.57 35.49
N GLY A 92 3.80 13.84 35.08
CA GLY A 92 2.59 14.64 35.19
C GLY A 92 1.66 14.54 33.98
N GLY A 93 1.99 13.70 32.98
CA GLY A 93 1.20 13.52 31.77
C GLY A 93 1.37 14.63 30.73
N ARG A 94 2.35 15.53 30.89
CA ARG A 94 2.61 16.60 29.92
C ARG A 94 3.64 16.16 28.87
N PRO A 95 3.49 16.54 27.59
CA PRO A 95 4.51 16.29 26.57
C PRO A 95 5.86 16.88 27.00
N SER A 96 6.87 16.02 27.12
CA SER A 96 8.23 16.38 27.56
C SER A 96 9.25 16.32 26.43
N ALA A 97 9.02 15.44 25.46
CA ALA A 97 9.79 15.30 24.23
C ALA A 97 8.91 14.70 23.13
N VAL A 98 9.34 14.85 21.88
CA VAL A 98 8.79 14.07 20.76
C VAL A 98 9.92 13.28 20.12
N LEU A 99 9.73 11.97 19.97
CA LEU A 99 10.65 11.07 19.28
C LEU A 99 10.14 10.84 17.86
N CYS A 100 10.92 11.21 16.86
CA CYS A 100 10.62 10.97 15.46
C CYS A 100 11.59 9.93 14.88
N VAL A 101 11.06 8.93 14.19
CA VAL A 101 11.83 7.95 13.42
C VAL A 101 11.45 8.10 11.95
N ASN A 102 12.43 8.42 11.12
CA ASN A 102 12.24 8.74 9.71
C ASN A 102 13.01 7.75 8.84
N VAL A 103 12.33 6.88 8.10
CA VAL A 103 12.95 5.87 7.24
C VAL A 103 12.97 6.32 5.78
N ASP A 104 14.14 6.37 5.16
CA ASP A 104 14.33 6.63 3.73
C ASP A 104 13.77 5.48 2.89
N ARG A 105 12.76 5.79 2.08
CA ARG A 105 12.10 4.80 1.22
C ARG A 105 12.82 4.58 -0.11
N THR A 106 13.82 5.40 -0.44
CA THR A 106 14.51 5.36 -1.73
C THR A 106 14.99 3.96 -2.11
N PRO A 107 15.64 3.17 -1.22
CA PRO A 107 16.09 1.82 -1.59
C PRO A 107 14.92 0.86 -1.90
N LEU A 108 13.80 1.00 -1.18
CA LEU A 108 12.61 0.17 -1.38
C LEU A 108 11.91 0.53 -2.69
N ASP A 109 11.79 1.83 -2.97
CA ASP A 109 11.19 2.32 -4.22
C ASP A 109 12.05 1.91 -5.44
N GLN A 110 13.38 1.95 -5.32
CA GLN A 110 14.30 1.45 -6.35
C GLN A 110 14.18 -0.05 -6.57
N ALA A 111 14.10 -0.84 -5.49
CA ALA A 111 13.90 -2.29 -5.60
C ALA A 111 12.55 -2.63 -6.26
N ALA A 112 11.48 -1.93 -5.87
CA ALA A 112 10.16 -2.10 -6.48
C ALA A 112 10.16 -1.74 -7.96
N ALA A 113 10.84 -0.65 -8.34
CA ALA A 113 10.99 -0.25 -9.73
C ALA A 113 11.76 -1.30 -10.55
N LEU A 114 12.86 -1.84 -10.01
CA LEU A 114 13.64 -2.90 -10.65
C LEU A 114 12.81 -4.16 -10.88
N LEU A 115 12.08 -4.61 -9.85
CA LEU A 115 11.21 -5.78 -9.94
C LEU A 115 10.08 -5.57 -10.96
N THR A 116 9.50 -4.36 -10.98
CA THR A 116 8.46 -4.00 -11.94
C THR A 116 9.01 -4.00 -13.37
N ALA A 117 10.20 -3.43 -13.58
CA ALA A 117 10.85 -3.41 -14.90
C ALA A 117 11.20 -4.83 -15.36
N PHE A 118 11.65 -5.70 -14.46
CA PHE A 118 11.94 -7.10 -14.77
C PHE A 118 10.68 -7.91 -15.10
N ALA A 119 9.56 -7.59 -14.44
CA ALA A 119 8.27 -8.25 -14.68
C ALA A 119 7.50 -7.67 -15.88
N ALA A 120 7.95 -6.55 -16.46
CA ALA A 120 7.25 -5.90 -17.56
C ALA A 120 7.27 -6.78 -18.82
N PRO A 121 6.15 -6.87 -19.56
CA PRO A 121 6.13 -7.55 -20.86
C PRO A 121 7.14 -6.92 -21.82
N VAL A 122 8.00 -7.75 -22.42
CA VAL A 122 9.10 -7.30 -23.30
C VAL A 122 8.61 -6.97 -24.72
N ALA A 123 7.38 -7.37 -25.07
CA ALA A 123 6.74 -7.06 -26.33
C ALA A 123 5.29 -6.63 -26.08
N GLU A 124 4.84 -5.63 -26.84
CA GLU A 124 3.40 -5.44 -27.02
C GLU A 124 2.82 -6.74 -27.55
N ARG A 125 1.70 -7.16 -26.96
CA ARG A 125 1.03 -8.37 -27.37
C ARG A 125 0.70 -8.23 -28.87
N PRO A 126 1.15 -9.15 -29.74
CA PRO A 126 0.79 -9.10 -31.15
C PRO A 126 -0.74 -9.03 -31.25
N GLU A 127 -1.29 -8.21 -32.14
CA GLU A 127 -2.72 -8.27 -32.50
C GLU A 127 -3.02 -9.63 -33.15
N ALA A 128 -3.10 -10.67 -32.32
CA ALA A 128 -3.41 -12.01 -32.76
C ALA A 128 -4.93 -12.12 -32.86
N LEU A 129 -5.40 -12.03 -34.12
CA LEU A 129 -6.57 -12.72 -34.68
C LEU A 129 -7.77 -12.86 -33.72
N PHE A 130 -8.84 -12.12 -33.99
CA PHE A 130 -10.17 -12.08 -33.35
C PHE A 130 -10.66 -13.34 -32.58
N GLU A 131 -10.23 -14.55 -32.91
CA GLU A 131 -10.53 -15.78 -32.16
C GLU A 131 -9.81 -15.87 -30.80
N HIS A 132 -8.62 -15.29 -30.63
CA HIS A 132 -7.89 -15.27 -29.35
C HIS A 132 -8.35 -14.15 -28.41
N ASP A 133 -8.86 -13.04 -28.95
CA ASP A 133 -9.26 -11.86 -28.18
C ASP A 133 -10.44 -12.16 -27.22
N TRP A 134 -11.48 -12.83 -27.70
CA TRP A 134 -12.64 -13.12 -26.84
C TRP A 134 -12.33 -14.17 -25.77
N THR A 135 -11.49 -15.17 -26.06
CA THR A 135 -11.07 -16.17 -25.06
C THR A 135 -10.21 -15.54 -23.98
N GLU A 136 -9.34 -14.60 -24.36
CA GLU A 136 -8.55 -13.84 -23.39
C GLU A 136 -9.43 -12.92 -22.55
N ARG A 137 -10.41 -12.24 -23.15
CA ARG A 137 -11.43 -11.49 -22.39
C ARG A 137 -12.13 -12.36 -21.35
N VAL A 138 -12.48 -13.61 -21.68
CA VAL A 138 -13.01 -14.54 -20.66
C VAL A 138 -12.03 -14.73 -19.51
N ALA A 139 -10.76 -14.99 -19.80
CA ALA A 139 -9.73 -15.20 -18.79
C ALA A 139 -9.47 -13.94 -17.94
N GLU A 140 -9.42 -12.77 -18.57
CA GLU A 140 -9.22 -11.47 -17.91
C GLU A 140 -10.40 -11.12 -16.99
N THR A 141 -11.63 -11.23 -17.47
CA THR A 141 -12.83 -10.97 -16.68
C THR A 141 -12.92 -11.93 -15.49
N VAL A 142 -12.79 -13.24 -15.71
CA VAL A 142 -12.81 -14.22 -14.61
C VAL A 142 -11.67 -13.96 -13.62
N GLY A 143 -10.46 -13.66 -14.13
CA GLY A 143 -9.30 -13.35 -13.31
C GLY A 143 -9.48 -12.09 -12.46
N ALA A 144 -10.11 -11.04 -12.99
CA ALA A 144 -10.41 -9.82 -12.25
C ALA A 144 -11.33 -10.10 -11.06
N PHE A 145 -12.42 -10.85 -11.27
CA PHE A 145 -13.35 -11.23 -10.20
C PHE A 145 -12.69 -12.14 -9.14
N VAL A 146 -11.82 -13.07 -9.55
CA VAL A 146 -11.05 -13.90 -8.61
C VAL A 146 -10.17 -13.05 -7.71
N ARG A 147 -9.48 -12.05 -8.26
CA ARG A 147 -8.64 -11.12 -7.51
C ARG A 147 -9.45 -10.23 -6.57
N GLU A 148 -10.55 -9.65 -7.07
CA GLU A 148 -11.43 -8.77 -6.29
C GLU A 148 -12.08 -9.52 -5.12
N ARG A 149 -12.61 -10.72 -5.36
CA ARG A 149 -13.34 -11.51 -4.37
C ARG A 149 -12.44 -12.41 -3.51
N ARG A 150 -11.14 -12.50 -3.83
CA ARG A 150 -10.15 -13.38 -3.19
C ARG A 150 -10.62 -14.83 -3.09
N ARG A 151 -11.30 -15.32 -4.12
CA ARG A 151 -11.87 -16.68 -4.19
C ARG A 151 -11.56 -17.32 -5.53
N PRO A 152 -11.11 -18.58 -5.57
CA PRO A 152 -10.90 -19.29 -6.83
C PRO A 152 -12.24 -19.54 -7.56
N PRO A 153 -12.25 -19.73 -8.89
CA PRO A 153 -13.47 -19.85 -9.70
C PRO A 153 -14.50 -20.87 -9.17
N GLU A 154 -14.04 -22.03 -8.69
CA GLU A 154 -14.88 -23.08 -8.13
C GLU A 154 -15.60 -22.67 -6.83
N ARG A 155 -15.08 -21.67 -6.12
CA ARG A 155 -15.65 -21.12 -4.87
C ARG A 155 -16.40 -19.80 -5.07
N LEU A 156 -16.57 -19.34 -6.31
CA LEU A 156 -17.43 -18.20 -6.60
C LEU A 156 -18.89 -18.55 -6.28
N THR A 157 -19.57 -17.65 -5.60
CA THR A 157 -21.00 -17.77 -5.27
C THR A 157 -21.84 -17.67 -6.54
N ARG A 158 -23.14 -17.98 -6.42
CA ARG A 158 -24.08 -17.79 -7.54
C ARG A 158 -24.12 -16.32 -7.99
N GLU A 159 -24.10 -15.38 -7.05
CA GLU A 159 -24.09 -13.95 -7.33
C GLU A 159 -22.81 -13.52 -8.04
N ASP A 160 -21.63 -13.98 -7.57
CA ASP A 160 -20.35 -13.74 -8.24
C ASP A 160 -20.38 -14.24 -9.70
N ARG A 161 -20.92 -15.45 -9.92
CA ARG A 161 -21.03 -16.06 -11.25
C ARG A 161 -21.98 -15.28 -12.15
N LEU A 162 -23.10 -14.79 -11.61
CA LEU A 162 -24.02 -13.93 -12.37
C LEU A 162 -23.36 -12.62 -12.77
N ALA A 163 -22.62 -11.97 -11.87
CA ALA A 163 -21.89 -10.75 -12.18
C ALA A 163 -20.82 -10.96 -13.27
N VAL A 164 -20.06 -12.07 -13.20
CA VAL A 164 -19.11 -12.44 -14.27
C VAL A 164 -19.83 -12.65 -15.59
N LEU A 165 -20.94 -13.40 -15.60
CA LEU A 165 -21.68 -13.68 -16.84
C LEU A 165 -22.32 -12.42 -17.42
N ALA A 166 -22.82 -11.51 -16.59
CA ALA A 166 -23.35 -10.22 -17.03
C ALA A 166 -22.26 -9.36 -17.69
N GLU A 167 -21.07 -9.31 -17.09
CA GLU A 167 -19.95 -8.56 -17.67
C GLU A 167 -19.46 -9.18 -18.99
N LEU A 168 -19.39 -10.51 -19.08
CA LEU A 168 -19.04 -11.19 -20.33
C LEU A 168 -20.10 -10.96 -21.43
N ASP A 169 -21.38 -10.90 -21.08
CA ASP A 169 -22.47 -10.58 -22.01
C ASP A 169 -22.38 -9.13 -22.50
N ARG A 170 -22.12 -8.18 -21.59
CA ARG A 170 -21.88 -6.76 -21.93
C ARG A 170 -20.68 -6.60 -22.87
N LEU A 171 -19.65 -7.42 -22.73
CA LEU A 171 -18.47 -7.46 -23.60
C LEU A 171 -18.70 -8.21 -24.93
N GLY A 172 -19.92 -8.71 -25.17
CA GLY A 172 -20.31 -9.38 -26.41
C GLY A 172 -19.78 -10.80 -26.56
N VAL A 173 -19.22 -11.40 -25.52
CA VAL A 173 -18.56 -12.71 -25.57
C VAL A 173 -19.52 -13.82 -26.05
N PHE A 174 -20.78 -13.79 -25.61
CA PHE A 174 -21.77 -14.80 -26.00
C PHE A 174 -22.30 -14.65 -27.44
N GLY A 175 -21.93 -13.59 -28.15
CA GLY A 175 -22.17 -13.44 -29.59
C GLY A 175 -21.27 -14.32 -30.46
N VAL A 176 -20.20 -14.88 -29.90
CA VAL A 176 -19.21 -15.69 -30.62
C VAL A 176 -19.54 -17.19 -30.54
N ARG A 177 -19.31 -17.93 -31.63
CA ARG A 177 -19.48 -19.40 -31.65
C ARG A 177 -18.55 -20.05 -30.62
N ARG A 178 -19.08 -21.01 -29.86
CA ARG A 178 -18.35 -21.80 -28.84
C ARG A 178 -17.89 -21.01 -27.60
N ALA A 179 -18.46 -19.83 -27.33
CA ALA A 179 -18.17 -19.08 -26.10
C ALA A 179 -18.56 -19.83 -24.81
N VAL A 180 -19.75 -20.43 -24.77
CA VAL A 180 -20.29 -21.08 -23.56
C VAL A 180 -19.39 -22.20 -23.02
N PRO A 181 -18.84 -23.14 -23.84
CA PRO A 181 -17.86 -24.11 -23.37
C PRO A 181 -16.59 -23.52 -22.72
N VAL A 182 -16.09 -22.40 -23.25
CA VAL A 182 -14.89 -21.74 -22.72
C VAL A 182 -15.19 -21.04 -21.40
N VAL A 183 -16.30 -20.32 -21.32
CA VAL A 183 -16.78 -19.69 -20.08
C VAL A 183 -17.03 -20.72 -18.99
N ALA A 184 -17.68 -21.84 -19.32
CA ALA A 184 -17.93 -22.93 -18.37
C ALA A 184 -16.63 -23.51 -17.79
N ARG A 185 -15.60 -23.69 -18.65
CA ARG A 185 -14.28 -24.15 -18.23
C ARG A 185 -13.59 -23.14 -17.31
N ALA A 186 -13.62 -21.84 -17.66
CA ALA A 186 -12.99 -20.78 -16.88
C ALA A 186 -13.64 -20.64 -15.49
N LEU A 187 -14.97 -20.76 -15.42
CA LEU A 187 -15.75 -20.71 -14.17
C LEU A 187 -15.76 -22.03 -13.39
N ARG A 188 -15.15 -23.11 -13.92
CA ARG A 188 -15.17 -24.46 -13.32
C ARG A 188 -16.60 -24.98 -13.05
N VAL A 189 -17.53 -24.72 -13.97
CA VAL A 189 -18.93 -25.18 -13.90
C VAL A 189 -19.33 -25.97 -15.14
N SER A 190 -20.49 -26.62 -15.12
CA SER A 190 -21.03 -27.28 -16.30
C SER A 190 -21.59 -26.27 -17.31
N ARG A 191 -21.69 -26.69 -18.58
CA ARG A 191 -22.36 -25.88 -19.62
C ARG A 191 -23.82 -25.60 -19.27
N SER A 192 -24.52 -26.57 -18.68
CA SER A 192 -25.92 -26.40 -18.26
C SER A 192 -26.04 -25.32 -17.19
N THR A 193 -25.14 -25.26 -16.21
CA THR A 193 -25.12 -24.18 -15.21
C THR A 193 -24.95 -22.81 -15.86
N VAL A 194 -24.06 -22.67 -16.86
CA VAL A 194 -23.90 -21.38 -17.58
C VAL A 194 -25.20 -20.99 -18.29
N TYR A 195 -25.86 -21.92 -19.00
CA TYR A 195 -27.13 -21.64 -19.65
C TYR A 195 -28.24 -21.25 -18.65
N THR A 196 -28.34 -21.93 -17.51
CA THR A 196 -29.30 -21.58 -16.45
C THR A 196 -29.06 -20.15 -15.97
N LEU A 197 -27.82 -19.80 -15.62
CA LEU A 197 -27.51 -18.47 -15.10
C LEU A 197 -27.69 -17.37 -16.16
N LEU A 198 -27.40 -17.65 -17.44
CA LEU A 198 -27.69 -16.71 -18.54
C LEU A 198 -29.20 -16.50 -18.73
N SER A 199 -30.01 -17.55 -18.56
CA SER A 199 -31.46 -17.42 -18.55
C SER A 199 -31.93 -16.57 -17.37
N ASP A 200 -31.36 -16.78 -16.18
CA ASP A 200 -31.69 -16.00 -14.99
C ASP A 200 -31.37 -14.51 -15.18
N LEU A 201 -30.25 -14.18 -15.82
CA LEU A 201 -29.87 -12.80 -16.18
C LEU A 201 -30.88 -12.15 -17.12
N ARG A 202 -31.35 -12.89 -18.14
CA ARG A 202 -32.33 -12.38 -19.13
C ARG A 202 -33.75 -12.25 -18.58
N ASN A 203 -34.05 -12.96 -17.50
CA ASN A 203 -35.36 -12.97 -16.85
C ASN A 203 -35.41 -12.07 -15.61
N THR A 204 -34.33 -11.34 -15.31
CA THR A 204 -34.32 -10.29 -14.29
C THR A 204 -34.83 -9.00 -14.94
N PRO A 205 -35.92 -8.38 -14.45
CA PRO A 205 -36.54 -7.20 -15.06
C PRO A 205 -35.66 -5.95 -15.01
#